data_AF-A0A9E4KF96-F1
#
_entry.id   AF-A0A9E4KF96-F1
#
_cell.length_a   1.000
_cell.length_b   1.000
_cell.length_c   1.000
_cell.angle_alpha   90.00
_cell.angle_beta   90.00
_cell.angle_gamma   90.00
#
_symmetry.space_group_name_H-M   'P 1'
#
loop_
_entity.id
_entity.type
_entity.pdbx_description
1 polymer ?
#
loop_
_entity_poly.entity_id
_entity_poly.type
_entity_poly.pdbx_seq_one_letter_code
_entity_poly.pdbx_strand_id
1 'polypeptide(L)'
;MPALAALAFVESSFFIIPPDPLLIALALGRSRRALTYAAVATLASVAGGVMGYWIGAQLWDALGPFFFEHVAGVDEHSFERVRALYDRWSFGAVIFAGLTPIPYKVFTIAAGVFAIDLPTFVAASLVGRGMRFFAVAILIFHFGQPIKAFIDRYFVPLSWALGIILVAGFAAIRLI
;
A
#
# COMPACT_ATOMS: atom_id res chain seq x y z
N MET A 1 13.03 -1.46 15.88
CA MET A 1 12.94 -2.38 14.73
C MET A 1 11.77 -3.35 14.85
N PRO A 2 11.63 -4.18 15.92
CA PRO A 2 10.52 -5.14 16.00
C PRO A 2 9.14 -4.47 16.04
N ALA A 3 8.99 -3.35 16.77
CA ALA A 3 7.73 -2.59 16.79
C ALA A 3 7.34 -2.03 15.41
N LEU A 4 8.31 -1.57 14.61
CA LEU A 4 8.06 -1.06 13.25
C LEU A 4 7.64 -2.19 12.31
N ALA A 5 8.32 -3.33 12.40
CA ALA A 5 7.96 -4.52 11.62
C ALA A 5 6.55 -5.02 11.96
N ALA A 6 6.25 -5.16 13.27
CA ALA A 6 4.93 -5.58 13.72
C ALA A 6 3.83 -4.60 13.26
N LEU A 7 4.06 -3.30 13.38
CA LEU A 7 3.08 -2.29 12.97
C LEU A 7 2.82 -2.33 11.45
N ALA A 8 3.88 -2.36 10.64
CA ALA A 8 3.78 -2.43 9.18
C ALA A 8 3.09 -3.73 8.72
N PHE A 9 3.37 -4.85 9.38
CA PHE A 9 2.70 -6.12 9.11
C PHE A 9 1.21 -6.05 9.45
N VAL A 10 0.87 -5.56 10.63
CA VAL A 10 -0.52 -5.53 11.14
C VAL A 10 -1.39 -4.56 10.34
N GLU A 11 -0.84 -3.40 9.92
CA GLU A 11 -1.54 -2.45 9.07
C GLU A 11 -1.86 -3.00 7.69
N SER A 12 -0.91 -3.71 7.08
CA SER A 12 -1.09 -4.28 5.75
C SER A 12 -1.95 -5.56 5.75
N SER A 13 -2.13 -6.18 6.92
CA SER A 13 -2.96 -7.36 7.11
C SER A 13 -4.42 -7.02 7.42
N PHE A 14 -4.69 -6.32 8.52
CA PHE A 14 -6.07 -6.15 9.03
C PHE A 14 -6.35 -4.84 9.79
N PHE A 15 -5.36 -4.13 10.34
CA PHE A 15 -5.56 -2.97 11.21
C PHE A 15 -5.36 -1.62 10.50
N ILE A 16 -5.87 -0.50 11.06
CA ILE A 16 -5.74 0.86 10.47
C ILE A 16 -4.82 1.71 11.35
N ILE A 17 -3.54 1.32 11.49
CA ILE A 17 -2.54 2.24 12.06
C ILE A 17 -1.42 2.42 11.05
N PRO A 18 -1.26 3.61 10.44
CA PRO A 18 -0.23 3.84 9.45
C PRO A 18 1.18 3.64 10.05
N PRO A 19 2.09 2.93 9.36
CA PRO A 19 3.47 2.73 9.83
C PRO A 19 4.36 3.97 9.66
N ASP A 20 3.93 4.94 8.83
CA ASP A 20 4.70 6.11 8.43
C ASP A 20 5.16 7.00 9.60
N PRO A 21 4.30 7.36 10.59
CA PRO A 21 4.73 8.19 11.72
C PRO A 21 5.83 7.52 12.56
N LEU A 22 5.74 6.20 12.73
CA LEU A 22 6.75 5.44 13.47
C LEU A 22 8.05 5.30 12.66
N LEU A 23 7.96 5.10 11.35
CA LEU A 23 9.12 5.11 10.46
C LEU A 23 9.85 6.46 10.53
N ILE A 24 9.11 7.58 10.44
CA ILE A 24 9.65 8.93 10.53
C ILE A 24 10.33 9.16 11.88
N ALA A 25 9.67 8.81 13.00
CA ALA A 25 10.23 8.96 14.33
C ALA A 25 11.55 8.19 14.51
N LEU A 26 11.60 6.93 14.05
CA LEU A 26 12.81 6.10 14.12
C LEU A 26 13.92 6.62 13.20
N ALA A 27 13.57 7.02 11.97
CA ALA A 27 14.51 7.58 11.01
C ALA A 27 15.09 8.91 11.50
N LEU A 28 14.30 9.79 12.11
CA LEU A 28 14.80 11.04 12.70
C LEU A 28 15.70 10.80 13.92
N GLY A 29 15.40 9.79 14.74
CA GLY A 29 16.21 9.42 15.89
C GLY A 29 17.59 8.85 15.48
N ARG A 30 17.67 8.13 14.35
CA ARG A 30 18.93 7.62 13.79
C ARG A 30 18.93 7.66 12.26
N SER A 31 19.20 8.83 11.68
CA SER A 31 19.15 9.07 10.23
C SER A 31 20.05 8.14 9.43
N ARG A 32 21.25 7.80 9.92
CA ARG A 32 22.16 6.84 9.27
C ARG A 32 21.57 5.44 9.07
N ARG A 33 20.51 5.07 9.80
CA ARG A 33 19.80 3.78 9.67
C ARG A 33 18.43 3.92 9.00
N ALA A 34 18.08 5.09 8.49
CA ALA A 34 16.76 5.34 7.88
C ALA A 34 16.43 4.34 6.76
N LEU A 35 17.38 4.06 5.87
CA LEU A 35 17.20 3.08 4.78
C LEU A 35 16.96 1.66 5.29
N THR A 36 17.61 1.27 6.39
CA THR A 36 17.37 -0.02 7.03
C THR A 36 15.95 -0.09 7.60
N TYR A 37 15.46 0.99 8.21
CA TYR A 37 14.08 1.04 8.71
C TYR A 37 13.06 0.95 7.57
N ALA A 38 13.30 1.61 6.44
CA ALA A 38 12.45 1.48 5.25
C ALA A 38 12.45 0.07 4.68
N ALA A 39 13.61 -0.60 4.60
CA ALA A 39 13.69 -1.99 4.15
C ALA A 39 12.87 -2.93 5.05
N VAL A 40 13.03 -2.80 6.38
CA VAL A 40 12.27 -3.60 7.35
C VAL A 40 10.77 -3.33 7.24
N ALA A 41 10.36 -2.06 7.15
CA ALA A 41 8.96 -1.69 6.98
C ALA A 41 8.37 -2.23 5.67
N THR A 42 9.13 -2.18 4.58
CA THR A 42 8.70 -2.70 3.27
C THR A 42 8.49 -4.20 3.32
N LEU A 43 9.48 -4.95 3.80
CA LEU A 43 9.37 -6.42 3.88
C LEU A 43 8.25 -6.86 4.82
N ALA A 44 8.11 -6.21 5.97
CA ALA A 44 7.04 -6.51 6.91
C ALA A 44 5.66 -6.15 6.35
N SER A 45 5.53 -5.02 5.65
CA SER A 45 4.30 -4.61 4.98
C SER A 45 3.91 -5.56 3.85
N VAL A 46 4.88 -6.02 3.05
CA VAL A 46 4.63 -7.01 2.00
C VAL A 46 4.19 -8.35 2.61
N ALA A 47 4.86 -8.82 3.66
CA ALA A 47 4.45 -10.04 4.37
C ALA A 47 3.03 -9.91 4.95
N GLY A 48 2.69 -8.76 5.53
CA GLY A 48 1.34 -8.48 6.00
C GLY A 48 0.33 -8.39 4.85
N GLY A 49 0.72 -7.84 3.72
CA GLY A 49 -0.09 -7.81 2.50
C GLY A 49 -0.37 -9.21 1.95
N VAL A 50 0.59 -10.12 2.00
CA VAL A 50 0.39 -11.54 1.64
C VAL A 50 -0.60 -12.21 2.58
N MET A 51 -0.55 -11.89 3.88
CA MET A 51 -1.58 -12.34 4.83
C MET A 51 -2.97 -11.77 4.47
N GLY A 52 -3.06 -10.47 4.17
CA GLY A 52 -4.30 -9.84 3.70
C GLY A 52 -4.86 -10.47 2.42
N TYR A 53 -3.98 -10.79 1.46
CA TYR A 53 -4.32 -11.55 0.25
C TYR A 53 -4.92 -12.90 0.62
N TRP A 54 -4.29 -13.66 1.52
CA TRP A 54 -4.80 -14.96 1.94
C TRP A 54 -6.16 -14.85 2.64
N ILE A 55 -6.35 -13.82 3.48
CA ILE A 55 -7.64 -13.53 4.11
C ILE A 55 -8.70 -13.30 3.03
N GLY A 56 -8.42 -12.45 2.04
CA GLY A 56 -9.34 -12.21 0.92
C GLY A 56 -9.67 -13.47 0.13
N ALA A 57 -8.67 -14.26 -0.23
CA ALA A 57 -8.84 -15.48 -1.01
C ALA A 57 -9.69 -16.54 -0.30
N GLN A 58 -9.54 -16.68 1.03
CA GLN A 58 -10.17 -17.77 1.79
C GLN A 58 -11.53 -17.38 2.39
N LEU A 59 -11.71 -16.11 2.80
CA LEU A 59 -12.93 -15.68 3.49
C LEU A 59 -14.00 -15.15 2.54
N TRP A 60 -13.65 -14.78 1.30
CA TRP A 60 -14.63 -14.18 0.38
C TRP A 60 -15.76 -15.13 -0.01
N ASP A 61 -15.46 -16.42 -0.21
CA ASP A 61 -16.51 -17.40 -0.54
C ASP A 61 -17.58 -17.51 0.56
N ALA A 62 -17.20 -17.29 1.82
CA ALA A 62 -18.11 -17.31 2.96
C ALA A 62 -18.76 -15.95 3.25
N LEU A 63 -18.05 -14.84 3.01
CA LEU A 63 -18.48 -13.50 3.39
C LEU A 63 -19.09 -12.69 2.23
N GLY A 64 -18.87 -13.08 0.99
CA GLY A 64 -19.34 -12.36 -0.21
C GLY A 64 -20.84 -12.03 -0.16
N PRO A 65 -21.73 -13.00 0.10
CA PRO A 65 -23.17 -12.73 0.22
C PRO A 65 -23.49 -11.74 1.34
N PHE A 66 -22.82 -11.86 2.49
CA PHE A 66 -23.00 -10.94 3.62
C PHE A 66 -22.57 -9.51 3.24
N PHE A 67 -21.48 -9.34 2.51
CA PHE A 67 -21.01 -8.03 2.05
C PHE A 67 -21.99 -7.39 1.06
N PHE A 68 -22.51 -8.15 0.09
CA PHE A 68 -23.50 -7.62 -0.87
C PHE A 68 -24.82 -7.23 -0.20
N GLU A 69 -25.24 -7.93 0.85
CA GLU A 69 -26.49 -7.66 1.56
C GLU A 69 -26.38 -6.52 2.60
N HIS A 70 -25.24 -6.39 3.28
CA HIS A 70 -25.11 -5.52 4.46
C HIS A 70 -24.18 -4.33 4.28
N VAL A 71 -23.35 -4.28 3.23
CA VAL A 71 -22.41 -3.17 3.02
C VAL A 71 -22.90 -2.27 1.88
N ALA A 72 -23.45 -1.12 2.27
CA ALA A 72 -23.86 -0.09 1.32
C ALA A 72 -22.68 0.37 0.44
N GLY A 73 -22.82 0.22 -0.88
CA GLY A 73 -21.79 0.59 -1.87
C GLY A 73 -20.94 -0.57 -2.38
N VAL A 74 -21.08 -1.77 -1.83
CA VAL A 74 -20.56 -3.02 -2.41
C VAL A 74 -21.73 -3.72 -3.08
N ASP A 75 -22.13 -3.24 -4.25
CA ASP A 75 -23.08 -3.93 -5.12
C ASP A 75 -22.35 -4.82 -6.13
N GLU A 76 -23.04 -5.82 -6.67
CA GLU A 76 -22.49 -6.79 -7.62
C GLU A 76 -21.90 -6.11 -8.87
N HIS A 77 -22.54 -5.04 -9.37
CA HIS A 77 -22.06 -4.26 -10.52
C HIS A 77 -20.79 -3.46 -10.22
N SER A 78 -20.66 -2.89 -9.02
CA SER A 78 -19.46 -2.21 -8.55
C SER A 78 -18.33 -3.20 -8.33
N PHE A 79 -18.63 -4.38 -7.80
CA PHE A 79 -17.68 -5.47 -7.61
C PHE A 79 -17.13 -5.99 -8.93
N GLU A 80 -17.98 -6.27 -9.92
CA GLU A 80 -17.56 -6.68 -11.27
C GLU A 80 -16.71 -5.61 -11.95
N ARG A 81 -17.04 -4.33 -11.79
CA ARG A 81 -16.21 -3.24 -12.33
C ARG A 81 -14.81 -3.24 -11.73
N VAL A 82 -14.69 -3.38 -10.40
CA VAL A 82 -13.38 -3.43 -9.74
C VAL A 82 -12.62 -4.69 -10.16
N ARG A 83 -13.29 -5.85 -10.25
CA ARG A 83 -12.70 -7.09 -10.76
C ARG A 83 -12.15 -6.91 -12.17
N ALA A 84 -12.90 -6.32 -13.08
CA ALA A 84 -12.45 -6.05 -14.45
C ALA A 84 -11.27 -5.08 -14.52
N LEU A 85 -11.17 -4.12 -13.59
CA LEU A 85 -9.97 -3.27 -13.46
C LEU A 85 -8.77 -4.10 -13.00
N TYR A 86 -8.95 -4.96 -12.01
CA TYR A 86 -7.90 -5.83 -11.48
C TYR A 86 -7.41 -6.85 -12.51
N ASP A 87 -8.31 -7.46 -13.29
CA ASP A 87 -7.96 -8.39 -14.37
C ASP A 87 -7.09 -7.73 -15.45
N ARG A 88 -7.30 -6.43 -15.70
CA ARG A 88 -6.55 -5.66 -16.70
C ARG A 88 -5.29 -5.00 -16.15
N TRP A 89 -5.29 -4.59 -14.88
CA TRP A 89 -4.31 -3.67 -14.30
C TRP A 89 -3.81 -4.09 -12.92
N SER A 90 -3.85 -5.38 -12.57
CA SER A 90 -3.45 -5.94 -11.27
C SER A 90 -2.16 -5.33 -10.71
N PHE A 91 -1.09 -5.28 -11.52
CA PHE A 91 0.20 -4.71 -11.12
C PHE A 91 0.11 -3.20 -10.81
N GLY A 92 -0.50 -2.42 -11.70
CA GLY A 92 -0.64 -0.97 -11.53
C GLY A 92 -1.56 -0.59 -10.38
N ALA A 93 -2.65 -1.33 -10.18
CA ALA A 93 -3.60 -1.12 -9.08
C ALA A 93 -2.93 -1.28 -7.71
N VAL A 94 -2.10 -2.32 -7.54
CA VAL A 94 -1.38 -2.56 -6.28
C VAL A 94 -0.28 -1.52 -6.04
N ILE A 95 0.43 -1.06 -7.09
CA ILE A 95 1.39 0.05 -6.96
C ILE A 95 0.68 1.35 -6.56
N PHE A 96 -0.44 1.67 -7.22
CA PHE A 96 -1.24 2.84 -6.91
C PHE A 96 -1.72 2.82 -5.44
N ALA A 97 -2.15 1.66 -4.96
CA ALA A 97 -2.50 1.45 -3.56
C ALA A 97 -1.32 1.69 -2.61
N GLY A 98 -0.12 1.22 -2.96
CA GLY A 98 1.07 1.37 -2.15
C GLY A 98 1.58 2.82 -2.05
N LEU A 99 1.31 3.64 -3.08
CA LEU A 99 1.75 5.04 -3.16
C LEU A 99 0.74 6.03 -2.59
N THR A 100 -0.56 5.74 -2.72
CA THR A 100 -1.63 6.65 -2.25
C THR A 100 -1.82 6.57 -0.74
N PRO A 101 -2.43 7.59 -0.10
CA PRO A 101 -2.79 7.54 1.33
C PRO A 101 -4.02 6.66 1.61
N ILE A 102 -4.52 5.92 0.63
CA ILE A 102 -5.64 5.00 0.79
C ILE A 102 -5.17 3.79 1.61
N PRO A 103 -5.99 3.24 2.53
CA PRO A 103 -5.60 2.07 3.31
C PRO A 103 -5.25 0.88 2.41
N TYR A 104 -3.98 0.50 2.41
CA TYR A 104 -3.44 -0.54 1.53
C TYR A 104 -4.14 -1.88 1.67
N LYS A 105 -4.57 -2.22 2.89
CA LYS A 105 -5.27 -3.48 3.19
C LYS A 105 -6.51 -3.72 2.32
N VAL A 106 -7.18 -2.65 1.88
CA VAL A 106 -8.34 -2.77 0.98
C VAL A 106 -7.91 -3.42 -0.33
N PHE A 107 -6.75 -3.01 -0.86
CA PHE A 107 -6.21 -3.54 -2.09
C PHE A 107 -5.56 -4.92 -1.91
N THR A 108 -4.99 -5.22 -0.74
CA THR A 108 -4.41 -6.55 -0.47
C THR A 108 -5.49 -7.61 -0.32
N ILE A 109 -6.56 -7.31 0.43
CA ILE A 109 -7.72 -8.19 0.56
C ILE A 109 -8.38 -8.34 -0.81
N ALA A 110 -8.66 -7.25 -1.52
CA ALA A 110 -9.25 -7.30 -2.86
C ALA A 110 -8.40 -8.11 -3.84
N ALA A 111 -7.07 -8.01 -3.77
CA ALA A 111 -6.18 -8.83 -4.61
C ALA A 111 -6.35 -10.33 -4.35
N GLY A 112 -6.58 -10.71 -3.10
CA GLY A 112 -6.92 -12.09 -2.71
C GLY A 112 -8.29 -12.51 -3.22
N VAL A 113 -9.30 -11.65 -3.03
CA VAL A 113 -10.68 -11.88 -3.52
C VAL A 113 -10.71 -12.12 -5.03
N PHE A 114 -9.94 -11.35 -5.80
CA PHE A 114 -9.89 -11.48 -7.26
C PHE A 114 -8.84 -12.51 -7.75
N ALA A 115 -8.17 -13.21 -6.83
CA ALA A 115 -7.17 -14.24 -7.14
C ALA A 115 -6.07 -13.76 -8.11
N ILE A 116 -5.50 -12.57 -7.87
CA ILE A 116 -4.34 -12.10 -8.65
C ILE A 116 -3.16 -13.05 -8.46
N ASP A 117 -2.42 -13.32 -9.52
CA ASP A 117 -1.12 -13.99 -9.44
C ASP A 117 -0.22 -13.44 -8.31
N LEU A 118 0.11 -14.31 -7.34
CA LEU A 118 0.81 -13.94 -6.12
C LEU A 118 2.21 -13.32 -6.38
N PRO A 119 3.03 -13.84 -7.32
CA PRO A 119 4.26 -13.16 -7.75
C PRO A 119 4.04 -11.72 -8.22
N THR A 120 3.01 -11.49 -9.04
CA THR A 120 2.65 -10.16 -9.53
C THR A 120 2.27 -9.23 -8.38
N PHE A 121 1.44 -9.72 -7.44
CA PHE A 121 1.07 -8.97 -6.24
C PHE A 121 2.28 -8.63 -5.38
N VAL A 122 3.17 -9.58 -5.09
CA VAL A 122 4.36 -9.36 -4.26
C VAL A 122 5.32 -8.36 -4.92
N ALA A 123 5.56 -8.49 -6.23
CA ALA A 123 6.40 -7.56 -6.97
C ALA A 123 5.83 -6.14 -6.97
N ALA A 124 4.52 -5.99 -7.26
CA ALA A 124 3.84 -4.69 -7.21
C ALA A 124 3.85 -4.09 -5.79
N SER A 125 3.64 -4.93 -4.76
CA SER A 125 3.69 -4.53 -3.35
C SER A 125 5.07 -4.00 -2.96
N LEU A 126 6.13 -4.71 -3.35
CA LEU A 126 7.51 -4.31 -3.10
C LEU A 126 7.82 -2.96 -3.76
N VAL A 127 7.36 -2.74 -4.99
CA VAL A 127 7.55 -1.46 -5.70
C VAL A 127 6.75 -0.36 -5.02
N GLY A 128 5.44 -0.51 -4.84
CA GLY A 128 4.57 0.53 -4.28
C GLY A 128 4.95 0.91 -2.84
N ARG A 129 5.03 -0.07 -1.94
CA ARG A 129 5.39 0.15 -0.53
C ARG A 129 6.85 0.57 -0.37
N GLY A 130 7.74 -0.05 -1.15
CA GLY A 130 9.16 0.31 -1.18
C GLY A 130 9.34 1.77 -1.55
N MET A 131 8.76 2.22 -2.68
CA MET A 131 8.85 3.61 -3.12
C MET A 131 8.40 4.58 -2.03
N ARG A 132 7.26 4.31 -1.38
CA ARG A 132 6.73 5.17 -0.31
C ARG A 132 7.68 5.25 0.90
N PHE A 133 8.07 4.12 1.46
CA PHE A 133 8.91 4.10 2.67
C PHE A 133 10.34 4.56 2.41
N PHE A 134 10.91 4.19 1.26
CA PHE A 134 12.25 4.63 0.88
C PHE A 134 12.28 6.12 0.52
N ALA A 135 11.25 6.69 -0.10
CA ALA A 135 11.19 8.13 -0.37
C ALA A 135 11.34 8.93 0.94
N VAL A 136 10.58 8.57 1.98
CA VAL A 136 10.68 9.20 3.29
C VAL A 136 12.05 8.97 3.92
N ALA A 137 12.54 7.73 3.91
CA ALA A 137 13.81 7.39 4.53
C ALA A 137 15.02 8.05 3.84
N ILE A 138 15.02 8.20 2.52
CA ILE A 138 16.08 8.87 1.75
C ILE A 138 16.11 10.36 2.10
N LEU A 139 14.95 11.01 2.16
CA LEU A 139 14.85 12.42 2.57
C LEU A 139 15.41 12.63 3.98
N ILE A 140 15.06 11.76 4.93
CA ILE A 140 15.58 11.85 6.30
C ILE A 140 17.07 11.49 6.38
N PHE A 141 17.53 10.52 5.58
CA PHE A 141 18.94 10.12 5.52
C PHE A 141 19.83 11.28 5.07
N HIS A 142 19.40 12.04 4.06
CA HIS A 142 20.19 13.13 3.49
C HIS A 142 20.04 14.44 4.28
N PHE A 143 18.82 14.82 4.66
CA PHE A 143 18.54 16.14 5.24
C PHE A 143 18.38 16.14 6.77
N GLY A 144 18.19 14.98 7.42
CA GLY A 144 18.08 14.88 8.87
C GLY A 144 16.84 15.55 9.47
N GLN A 145 16.97 16.17 10.64
CA GLN A 145 15.85 16.80 11.37
C GLN A 145 15.15 17.96 10.65
N PRO A 146 15.84 18.87 9.94
CA PRO A 146 15.22 20.01 9.25
C PRO A 146 14.08 19.63 8.29
N ILE A 147 14.13 18.43 7.69
CA ILE A 147 13.15 17.99 6.70
C ILE A 147 11.82 17.53 7.32
N LYS A 148 11.74 17.37 8.64
CA LYS A 148 10.53 16.91 9.34
C LYS A 148 9.31 17.77 8.99
N ALA A 149 9.45 19.09 9.07
CA ALA A 149 8.35 20.02 8.77
C ALA A 149 7.91 19.94 7.30
N PHE A 150 8.84 19.66 6.39
CA PHE A 150 8.54 19.44 4.98
C PHE A 150 7.77 18.12 4.78
N ILE A 151 8.23 17.03 5.39
CA ILE A 151 7.56 15.72 5.29
C ILE A 151 6.14 15.82 5.86
N ASP A 152 5.97 16.34 7.08
CA ASP A 152 4.65 16.44 7.72
C ASP A 152 3.67 17.29 6.89
N ARG A 153 4.16 18.32 6.17
CA ARG A 153 3.34 19.23 5.37
C ARG A 153 3.04 18.71 3.95
N TYR A 154 3.99 18.07 3.29
CA TYR A 154 3.90 17.75 1.87
C TYR A 154 3.77 16.27 1.55
N PHE A 155 3.94 15.36 2.52
CA PHE A 155 3.89 13.92 2.25
C PHE A 155 2.53 13.44 1.73
N VAL A 156 1.43 13.87 2.34
CA VAL A 156 0.07 13.51 1.88
C VAL A 156 -0.26 14.09 0.50
N PRO A 157 -0.05 15.40 0.24
CA PRO A 157 -0.22 15.98 -1.10
C PRO A 157 0.65 15.30 -2.17
N LEU A 158 1.91 15.01 -1.85
CA LEU A 158 2.85 14.37 -2.78
C LEU A 158 2.45 12.94 -3.10
N SER A 159 1.94 12.19 -2.11
CA SER A 159 1.41 10.83 -2.31
C SER A 159 0.22 10.84 -3.26
N TRP A 160 -0.69 11.82 -3.13
CA TRP A 160 -1.79 12.02 -4.09
C TRP A 160 -1.29 12.42 -5.47
N ALA A 161 -0.34 13.36 -5.57
CA ALA A 161 0.22 13.80 -6.83
C ALA A 161 0.88 12.64 -7.59
N LEU A 162 1.69 11.83 -6.90
CA LEU A 162 2.30 10.62 -7.47
C LEU A 162 1.25 9.60 -7.93
N GLY A 163 0.20 9.39 -7.13
CA GLY A 163 -0.92 8.54 -7.53
C GLY A 163 -1.60 9.04 -8.81
N ILE A 164 -1.93 10.32 -8.89
CA ILE A 164 -2.56 10.94 -10.06
C ILE A 164 -1.65 10.83 -11.29
N ILE A 165 -0.36 11.10 -11.15
CA ILE A 165 0.63 10.98 -12.23
C ILE A 165 0.69 9.53 -12.73
N LEU A 166 0.66 8.54 -11.83
CA LEU A 166 0.69 7.14 -12.21
C LEU A 166 -0.55 6.77 -13.03
N VAL A 167 -1.74 7.17 -12.58
CA VAL A 167 -2.99 6.96 -13.33
C VAL A 167 -2.96 7.68 -14.69
N ALA A 168 -2.49 8.93 -14.73
CA ALA A 168 -2.38 9.72 -15.95
C ALA A 168 -1.35 9.14 -16.94
N GLY A 169 -0.20 8.66 -16.45
CA GLY A 169 0.82 8.01 -17.26
C GLY A 169 0.30 6.72 -17.89
N PHE A 170 -0.44 5.92 -17.13
CA PHE A 170 -1.12 4.73 -17.66
C PHE A 170 -2.20 5.08 -18.70
N ALA A 171 -2.98 6.14 -18.48
CA ALA A 171 -3.96 6.60 -19.46
C ALA A 171 -3.32 7.10 -20.76
N ALA A 172 -2.16 7.78 -20.68
CA ALA A 172 -1.42 8.29 -21.83
C ALA A 172 -0.82 7.17 -22.68
N ILE A 173 -0.27 6.11 -22.07
CA ILE A 173 0.25 4.94 -22.80
C ILE A 173 -0.86 4.25 -23.60
N ARG A 174 -2.12 4.30 -23.13
CA ARG A 174 -3.26 3.72 -23.84
C ARG A 174 -3.74 4.54 -25.04
N LEU A 175 -3.35 5.82 -25.11
CA LEU A 175 -3.74 6.74 -26.19
C LEU A 175 -2.74 6.73 -27.37
N ILE A 176 -1.61 6.03 -27.21
CA ILE A 176 -0.55 5.84 -28.21
C ILE A 176 -0.65 4.43 -28.77
#